data_AF-A0A453NGM3-F1
#
_entry.id   AF-A0A453NGM3-F1
#
_cell.length_a   1.000
_cell.length_b   1.000
_cell.length_c   1.000
_cell.angle_alpha   90.00
_cell.angle_beta   90.00
_cell.angle_gamma   90.00
#
_symmetry.space_group_name_H-M   'P 1'
#
loop_
_entity.id
_entity.type
_entity.pdbx_description
1 polymer ?
#
loop_
_entity_poly.entity_id
_entity_poly.type
_entity_poly.pdbx_seq_one_letter_code
_entity_poly.pdbx_strand_id
1 'polypeptide(L)'
;LQHHPCCLLCDQAPETMRHLLMDCTFARQTWHEVLTWLGVQIPTPNNEATLMDWWLRSTQAATTLQCKALASVTETSSLDDLEAQ
;
A
#
# COMPACT_ATOMS: atom_id res chain seq x y z
N LEU A 1 31.20 17.21 6.28
CA LEU A 1 30.04 16.88 7.11
C LEU A 1 30.34 15.53 7.75
N GLN A 2 30.35 15.43 9.09
CA GLN A 2 30.51 14.15 9.77
C GLN A 2 29.25 13.32 9.53
N HIS A 3 29.40 12.12 8.99
CA HIS A 3 28.28 11.19 8.88
C HIS A 3 27.92 10.69 10.28
N HIS A 4 26.68 10.93 10.70
CA HIS A 4 26.17 10.33 11.92
C HIS A 4 26.13 8.80 11.73
N PRO A 5 26.60 7.99 12.69
CA PRO A 5 26.70 6.54 12.51
C PRO A 5 25.32 5.86 12.43
N CYS A 6 24.29 6.51 12.95
CA CYS A 6 22.91 6.04 12.99
C CYS A 6 21.95 7.00 12.27
N CYS A 7 20.81 6.48 11.82
CA CYS A 7 19.68 7.22 11.27
C CYS A 7 19.18 8.26 12.28
N LEU A 8 19.12 9.53 11.87
CA LEU A 8 18.71 10.62 12.76
C LEU A 8 17.23 10.58 13.17
N LEU A 9 16.40 9.81 12.46
CA LEU A 9 14.96 9.73 12.72
C LEU A 9 14.61 8.73 13.83
N CYS A 10 15.35 7.62 13.93
CA CYS A 10 15.06 6.56 14.90
C CYS A 10 16.21 6.23 15.84
N ASP A 11 17.45 6.58 15.47
CA ASP A 11 18.69 6.30 16.19
C ASP A 11 18.97 4.80 16.46
N GLN A 12 18.42 3.88 15.65
CA GLN A 12 18.54 2.43 15.89
C GLN A 12 19.48 1.68 14.92
N ALA A 13 19.69 2.21 13.72
CA ALA A 13 20.47 1.54 12.67
C ALA A 13 21.14 2.56 11.74
N PRO A 14 22.15 2.15 10.94
CA PRO A 14 22.77 3.03 9.95
C PRO A 14 21.76 3.62 8.97
N GLU A 15 21.96 4.89 8.61
CA GLU A 15 21.14 5.55 7.61
C GLU A 15 21.41 4.94 6.23
N THR A 16 20.40 4.26 5.69
CA THR A 16 20.39 3.73 4.33
C THR A 16 19.05 4.03 3.69
N MET A 17 18.97 4.04 2.36
CA MET A 17 17.71 4.21 1.65
C MET A 17 16.67 3.16 2.06
N ARG A 18 17.09 1.88 2.22
CA ARG A 18 16.20 0.81 2.69
C ARG A 18 15.67 1.10 4.09
N HIS A 19 16.56 1.51 4.99
CA HIS A 19 16.17 1.84 6.35
C HIS A 19 15.21 3.03 6.40
N LEU A 20 15.53 4.15 5.73
CA LEU A 20 14.68 5.34 5.73
C LEU A 20 13.28 5.11 5.16
N LEU A 21 13.13 4.18 4.21
CA LEU A 21 11.86 3.95 3.54
C LEU A 21 11.04 2.80 4.13
N MET A 22 11.69 1.78 4.69
CA MET A 22 11.04 0.53 5.12
C MET A 22 11.33 0.15 6.57
N ASP A 23 12.59 0.20 7.00
CA ASP A 23 12.98 -0.41 8.28
C ASP A 23 12.98 0.58 9.46
N CYS A 24 12.94 1.88 9.19
CA CYS A 24 12.91 2.92 10.20
C CYS A 24 11.55 2.94 10.91
N THR A 25 11.56 2.90 12.24
CA THR A 25 10.34 2.96 13.07
C THR A 25 9.54 4.23 12.80
N PHE A 26 10.23 5.37 12.67
CA PHE A 26 9.60 6.64 12.31
C PHE A 26 8.95 6.60 10.93
N ALA A 27 9.62 5.99 9.94
CA ALA A 27 9.09 5.85 8.59
C ALA A 27 7.86 4.93 8.55
N ARG A 28 7.88 3.81 9.27
CA ARG A 28 6.72 2.92 9.41
C ARG A 28 5.51 3.63 10.02
N GLN A 29 5.74 4.45 11.05
CA GLN A 29 4.67 5.24 11.64
C GLN A 29 4.13 6.27 10.65
N THR A 30 5.01 6.95 9.90
CA THR A 30 4.60 7.90 8.85
C THR A 30 3.74 7.21 7.78
N TRP A 31 4.13 6.03 7.32
CA TRP A 31 3.32 5.24 6.39
C TRP A 31 1.96 4.86 6.97
N HIS A 32 1.91 4.45 8.23
CA HIS A 32 0.65 4.13 8.89
C HIS A 32 -0.31 5.33 8.92
N GLU A 33 0.19 6.53 9.27
CA GLU A 33 -0.61 7.76 9.28
C GLU A 33 -1.11 8.13 7.87
N VAL A 34 -0.23 8.09 6.88
CA VAL A 34 -0.59 8.39 5.48
C VAL A 34 -1.63 7.42 4.95
N LEU A 35 -1.44 6.11 5.18
CA LEU A 35 -2.37 5.07 4.71
C LEU A 35 -3.72 5.17 5.44
N THR A 36 -3.70 5.44 6.74
CA THR A 36 -4.92 5.70 7.53
C THR A 36 -5.68 6.91 6.97
N TRP A 37 -4.98 8.01 6.67
CA TRP A 37 -5.59 9.19 6.07
C TRP A 37 -6.20 8.91 4.69
N LEU A 38 -5.56 8.06 3.89
CA LEU A 38 -6.08 7.61 2.59
C LEU A 38 -7.21 6.57 2.73
N GLY A 39 -7.54 6.11 3.94
CA GLY A 39 -8.55 5.09 4.18
C GLY A 39 -8.15 3.70 3.71
N VAL A 40 -6.84 3.44 3.55
CA VAL A 40 -6.34 2.19 2.99
C VAL A 40 -5.73 1.31 4.08
N GLN A 41 -6.27 0.11 4.24
CA GLN A 41 -5.84 -0.87 5.23
C GLN A 41 -4.74 -1.76 4.65
N ILE A 42 -3.55 -1.17 4.47
CA ILE A 42 -2.35 -1.85 3.95
C ILE A 42 -1.38 -2.14 5.11
N PRO A 43 -0.78 -3.34 5.20
CA PRO A 43 0.29 -3.60 6.17
C PRO A 43 1.53 -2.75 5.84
N THR A 44 2.20 -2.22 6.86
CA THR A 44 3.46 -1.47 6.69
C THR A 44 4.54 -2.31 5.99
N PRO A 45 5.48 -1.70 5.26
CA PRO A 45 6.57 -2.44 4.62
C PRO A 45 7.36 -3.22 5.68
N ASN A 46 7.59 -4.51 5.46
CA ASN A 46 8.30 -5.32 6.45
C ASN A 46 9.20 -6.40 5.82
N ASN A 47 8.71 -7.12 4.81
CA ASN A 47 9.40 -8.31 4.29
C ASN A 47 9.65 -8.28 2.78
N GLU A 48 9.34 -7.17 2.11
CA GLU A 48 9.46 -7.05 0.67
C GLU A 48 10.91 -6.80 0.23
N ALA A 49 11.24 -7.27 -0.97
CA ALA A 49 12.56 -7.06 -1.57
C ALA A 49 12.78 -5.57 -1.84
N THR A 50 11.77 -4.86 -2.36
CA THR A 50 11.82 -3.42 -2.62
C THR A 50 10.57 -2.69 -2.12
N LEU A 51 10.70 -1.37 -1.93
CA LEU A 51 9.56 -0.47 -1.63
C LEU A 51 8.47 -0.56 -2.72
N MET A 52 8.88 -0.72 -3.98
CA MET A 52 7.94 -0.83 -5.10
C MET A 52 7.15 -2.13 -5.05
N ASP A 53 7.78 -3.25 -4.66
CA ASP A 53 7.07 -4.53 -4.50
C ASP A 53 6.01 -4.43 -3.40
N TRP A 54 6.34 -3.76 -2.29
CA TRP A 54 5.39 -3.46 -1.23
C TRP A 54 4.24 -2.59 -1.77
N TRP A 55 4.55 -1.46 -2.41
CA TRP A 55 3.55 -0.53 -2.90
C TRP A 55 2.60 -1.17 -3.93
N LEU A 56 3.13 -1.95 -4.87
CA LEU A 56 2.33 -2.63 -5.89
C LEU A 56 1.40 -3.69 -5.29
N ARG A 57 1.91 -4.51 -4.37
CA ARG A 57 1.10 -5.51 -3.65
C ARG A 57 -0.02 -4.84 -2.85
N SER A 58 0.34 -3.75 -2.19
CA SER A 58 -0.55 -3.00 -1.30
C SER A 58 -1.70 -2.33 -2.03
N THR A 59 -1.40 -1.69 -3.17
CA THR A 59 -2.41 -1.05 -4.02
C THR A 59 -3.33 -2.07 -4.70
N GLN A 60 -2.81 -3.23 -5.14
CA GLN A 60 -3.66 -4.31 -5.65
C GLN A 60 -4.65 -4.83 -4.60
N ALA A 61 -4.19 -5.04 -3.36
CA ALA A 61 -5.07 -5.47 -2.27
C ALA A 61 -6.19 -4.46 -1.97
N ALA A 62 -5.86 -3.16 -1.97
CA ALA A 62 -6.84 -2.10 -1.77
C ALA A 62 -7.95 -2.11 -2.84
N THR A 63 -7.58 -2.28 -4.12
CA THR A 63 -8.55 -2.35 -5.24
C THR A 63 -9.51 -3.53 -5.09
N THR A 64 -9.03 -4.71 -4.65
CA THR A 64 -9.90 -5.90 -4.50
C THR A 64 -10.97 -5.75 -3.42
N LEU A 65 -10.69 -5.01 -2.34
CA LEU A 65 -11.69 -4.73 -1.30
C LEU A 65 -12.79 -3.78 -1.81
N GLN A 66 -12.46 -2.86 -2.72
CA GLN A 66 -13.44 -1.98 -3.37
C GLN A 66 -14.19 -2.66 -4.54
N CYS A 67 -13.60 -3.67 -5.19
CA CYS A 67 -14.24 -4.41 -6.29
C CYS A 67 -15.34 -5.39 -5.85
N LYS A 68 -15.50 -5.70 -4.56
CA LYS A 68 -16.65 -6.51 -4.10
C LYS A 68 -17.99 -5.78 -4.27
N ALA A 69 -17.99 -4.45 -4.27
CA ALA A 69 -19.20 -3.65 -4.52
C ALA A 69 -19.54 -3.55 -6.02
N LEU A 70 -18.55 -3.65 -6.91
CA LEU A 70 -18.74 -3.51 -8.37
C LEU A 70 -19.01 -4.84 -9.08
N ALA A 71 -18.64 -5.98 -8.49
CA ALA A 71 -18.98 -7.29 -9.03
C ALA A 71 -20.49 -7.61 -9.01
N SER A 72 -21.30 -6.84 -8.25
CA SER A 72 -22.76 -6.99 -8.23
C SER A 72 -23.46 -6.36 -9.45
N VAL A 73 -22.79 -5.51 -10.23
CA VAL A 73 -23.44 -4.70 -11.29
C VAL A 73 -23.31 -5.33 -12.68
N THR A 74 -22.51 -6.40 -12.83
CA THR A 74 -22.29 -7.06 -14.13
C THR A 74 -23.18 -8.30 -14.36
N GLU A 75 -24.06 -8.65 -13.43
CA GLU A 75 -24.97 -9.82 -13.55
C GLU A 75 -26.42 -9.47 -13.99
N THR A 76 -26.68 -8.25 -14.48
CA THR A 76 -28.02 -7.91 -15.02
C THR A 76 -28.00 -7.20 -16.38
N SER A 77 -27.00 -7.49 -17.23
CA SER A 77 -27.05 -7.13 -18.65
C SER A 77 -27.00 -8.39 -19.52
N SER A 78 -27.98 -9.27 -19.33
CA SER A 78 -28.47 -10.18 -20.36
C SER A 78 -29.96 -9.91 -20.49
N LEU A 79 -30.26 -8.74 -21.06
CA LEU A 79 -31.59 -8.32 -21.51
C LEU A 79 -31.48 -7.78 -22.95
N ASP A 80 -30.59 -8.38 -23.74
CA ASP A 80 -30.55 -8.24 -25.21
C ASP A 80 -31.22 -9.46 -25.89
N ASP A 81 -32.29 -9.98 -25.29
CA ASP A 81 -33.12 -11.08 -25.84
C ASP A 81 -34.60 -10.68 -26.00
N LEU A 82 -34.88 -9.38 -26.20
CA LEU A 82 -36.24 -8.92 -26.54
C LEU A 82 -36.25 -7.85 -27.64
N GLU A 83 -35.47 -8.04 -28.69
CA GLU A 83 -35.68 -7.39 -30.00
C GLU A 83 -36.01 -8.47 -31.06
N ALA A 84 -37.03 -9.26 -30.76
CA ALA A 84 -37.67 -10.17 -31.71
C ALA A 84 -39.17 -10.30 -31.39
N GLN A 85 -39.95 -9.26 -31.70
CA GLN A 85 -41.33 -9.40 -32.20
C GLN A 85 -41.83 -8.08 -32.81
#